data_AF-A0A411YIN6-F1
#
_entry.id   AF-A0A411YIN6-F1
#
_cell.length_a   1.000
_cell.length_b   1.000
_cell.length_c   1.000
_cell.angle_alpha   90.00
_cell.angle_beta   90.00
_cell.angle_gamma   90.00
#
_symmetry.space_group_name_H-M   'P 1'
#
loop_
_entity.id
_entity.type
_entity.pdbx_description
1 polymer ?
#
loop_
_entity_poly.entity_id
_entity_poly.type
_entity_poly.pdbx_seq_one_letter_code
_entity_poly.pdbx_strand_id
1 'polypeptide(L)'
;MVLMQWRRIPRDDPADPHGIGDLLRRAYEAIGGPPLTGTRFLHDAGEMLASTREIEAAVSGVDTALYVGFQRGEKLDTERDIYRDLVAGGTHVTAFGAGQPRLALEVDWVPLEEDPLALENQWYLLTSSPEPVAFVGFETSPEPLQSTGRAGDPGKTWEGFVSGDKRLVDAIIEHLERLKAAA
;
A
#
# COMPACT_ATOMS: atom_id res chain seq x y z
N MET A 1 1.28 12.57 -21.96
CA MET A 1 1.31 11.25 -21.29
C MET A 1 0.11 11.21 -20.37
N VAL A 2 -0.83 10.30 -20.58
CA VAL A 2 -2.02 10.20 -19.70
C VAL A 2 -1.54 9.61 -18.38
N LEU A 3 -1.72 10.34 -17.28
CA LEU A 3 -1.42 9.83 -15.94
C LEU A 3 -2.37 8.65 -15.67
N MET A 4 -1.82 7.48 -15.34
CA MET A 4 -2.63 6.36 -14.89
C MET A 4 -3.38 6.76 -13.60
N GLN A 5 -4.68 6.43 -13.53
CA GLN A 5 -5.43 6.55 -12.29
C GLN A 5 -5.22 5.30 -11.43
N TRP A 6 -4.52 5.45 -10.31
CA TRP A 6 -4.24 4.41 -9.32
C TRP A 6 -5.42 4.14 -8.39
N ARG A 7 -6.59 3.87 -8.97
CA ARG A 7 -7.82 3.59 -8.24
C ARG A 7 -8.39 2.26 -8.67
N ARG A 8 -8.89 1.44 -7.73
CA ARG A 8 -9.71 0.27 -8.11
C ARG A 8 -11.07 0.73 -8.62
N ILE A 9 -11.63 -0.01 -9.57
CA ILE A 9 -12.95 0.26 -10.13
C ILE A 9 -13.77 -1.02 -9.93
N PRO A 10 -14.57 -1.11 -8.85
CA PRO A 10 -15.47 -2.25 -8.64
C PRO A 10 -16.43 -2.37 -9.82
N ARG A 11 -16.66 -3.60 -10.27
CA ARG A 11 -17.56 -3.91 -11.39
C ARG A 11 -18.35 -5.17 -11.07
N ASP A 12 -19.45 -5.35 -11.78
CA ASP A 12 -20.21 -6.61 -11.80
C ASP A 12 -19.48 -7.69 -12.63
N ASP A 13 -18.21 -7.92 -12.33
CA ASP A 13 -17.40 -9.00 -12.89
C ASP A 13 -17.11 -10.03 -11.79
N PRO A 14 -17.68 -11.24 -11.86
CA PRO A 14 -17.41 -12.29 -10.87
C PRO A 14 -15.93 -12.69 -10.75
N ALA A 15 -15.11 -12.42 -11.78
CA ALA A 15 -13.68 -12.72 -11.76
C ALA A 15 -12.84 -11.64 -11.05
N ASP A 16 -13.35 -10.42 -10.92
CA ASP A 16 -12.69 -9.29 -10.26
C ASP A 16 -13.74 -8.32 -9.66
N PRO A 17 -14.53 -8.77 -8.67
CA PRO A 17 -15.67 -8.00 -8.17
C PRO A 17 -15.23 -6.68 -7.51
N HIS A 18 -14.00 -6.61 -7.00
CA HIS A 18 -13.48 -5.44 -6.31
C HIS A 18 -12.60 -4.54 -7.18
N GLY A 19 -12.28 -4.94 -8.41
CA GLY A 19 -11.54 -4.14 -9.38
C GLY A 19 -10.02 -4.09 -9.18
N ILE A 20 -9.45 -5.08 -8.47
CA ILE A 20 -8.01 -5.16 -8.18
C ILE A 20 -7.26 -5.71 -9.40
N GLY A 21 -7.82 -6.71 -10.08
CA GLY A 21 -7.30 -7.23 -11.34
C GLY A 21 -7.30 -6.17 -12.45
N ASP A 22 -8.38 -5.39 -12.58
CA ASP A 22 -8.49 -4.27 -13.52
C ASP A 22 -7.48 -3.17 -13.24
N LEU A 23 -7.25 -2.85 -11.95
CA LEU A 23 -6.21 -1.90 -11.55
C LEU A 23 -4.83 -2.35 -12.02
N LEU A 24 -4.44 -3.60 -11.75
CA LEU A 24 -3.16 -4.15 -12.20
C LEU A 24 -3.07 -4.20 -13.73
N ARG A 25 -4.12 -4.64 -14.42
CA ARG A 25 -4.18 -4.66 -15.89
C ARG A 25 -3.94 -3.26 -16.48
N ARG A 26 -4.62 -2.23 -15.95
CA ARG A 26 -4.42 -0.83 -16.39
C ARG A 26 -3.02 -0.31 -16.07
N ALA A 27 -2.45 -0.70 -14.93
CA ALA A 27 -1.06 -0.39 -14.61
C ALA A 27 -0.12 -0.97 -15.65
N TYR A 28 -0.34 -2.23 -16.04
CA TYR A 28 0.51 -2.92 -17.01
C TYR A 28 0.39 -2.32 -18.41
N GLU A 29 -0.82 -1.95 -18.82
CA GLU A 29 -1.04 -1.26 -20.09
C GLU A 29 -0.36 0.11 -20.13
N ALA A 30 -0.35 0.84 -19.01
CA ALA A 30 0.30 2.14 -18.91
C ALA A 30 1.84 2.04 -18.87
N ILE A 31 2.38 1.04 -18.16
CA ILE A 31 3.83 0.77 -18.06
C ILE A 31 4.37 0.23 -19.39
N GLY A 32 3.60 -0.65 -20.05
CA GLY A 32 3.99 -1.36 -21.26
C GLY A 32 5.04 -2.47 -21.05
N GLY A 33 5.43 -3.11 -22.15
CA GLY A 33 6.44 -4.17 -22.15
C GLY A 33 5.88 -5.58 -21.94
N PRO A 34 6.75 -6.56 -21.59
CA PRO A 34 6.33 -7.95 -21.39
C PRO A 34 5.43 -8.11 -20.16
N PRO A 35 4.68 -9.23 -20.07
CA PRO A 35 3.79 -9.50 -18.95
C PRO A 35 4.47 -9.34 -17.59
N LEU A 36 3.70 -8.77 -16.67
CA LEU A 36 3.57 -9.20 -15.29
C LEU A 36 4.45 -10.37 -14.79
N THR A 37 5.58 -10.20 -14.09
CA THR A 37 6.20 -11.34 -13.38
C THR A 37 6.22 -11.13 -11.87
N GLY A 38 6.27 -12.22 -11.10
CA GLY A 38 6.38 -12.13 -9.63
C GLY A 38 5.20 -11.43 -8.93
N THR A 39 4.02 -11.37 -9.56
CA THR A 39 2.81 -10.80 -8.96
C THR A 39 1.86 -11.92 -8.54
N ARG A 40 1.37 -11.87 -7.31
CA ARG A 40 0.33 -12.78 -6.79
C ARG A 40 -0.75 -11.99 -6.06
N PHE A 41 -1.99 -12.45 -6.17
CA PHE A 41 -3.10 -11.89 -5.41
C PHE A 41 -3.11 -12.42 -3.97
N LEU A 42 -3.68 -11.61 -3.08
CA LEU A 42 -3.89 -11.89 -1.66
C LEU A 42 -5.38 -11.73 -1.35
N HIS A 43 -5.97 -12.65 -0.60
CA HIS A 43 -7.43 -12.69 -0.40
C HIS A 43 -7.86 -12.71 1.06
N ASP A 44 -6.92 -12.68 2.00
CA ASP A 44 -7.24 -12.56 3.42
C ASP A 44 -6.22 -11.71 4.19
N ALA A 45 -6.68 -11.19 5.33
CA ALA A 45 -5.88 -10.31 6.18
C ALA A 45 -4.61 -10.99 6.73
N GLY A 46 -4.62 -12.31 6.91
CA GLY A 46 -3.48 -13.07 7.41
C GLY A 46 -2.32 -13.07 6.41
N GLU A 47 -2.60 -13.34 5.13
CA GLU A 47 -1.60 -13.28 4.06
C GLU A 47 -1.03 -11.86 3.89
N MET A 48 -1.87 -10.84 4.01
CA MET A 48 -1.45 -9.44 3.93
C MET A 48 -0.59 -9.03 5.12
N LEU A 49 -0.94 -9.47 6.34
CA LEU A 49 -0.14 -9.24 7.54
C LEU A 49 1.21 -9.93 7.41
N ALA A 50 1.23 -11.19 6.95
CA ALA A 50 2.48 -11.92 6.71
C ALA A 50 3.38 -11.16 5.72
N SER A 51 2.83 -10.73 4.58
CA SER A 51 3.56 -9.96 3.57
C SER A 51 4.09 -8.64 4.12
N THR A 52 3.30 -7.95 4.96
CA THR A 52 3.75 -6.74 5.67
C THR A 52 4.96 -7.02 6.56
N ARG A 53 4.90 -8.06 7.40
CA ARG A 53 5.99 -8.39 8.32
C ARG A 53 7.25 -8.86 7.60
N GLU A 54 7.10 -9.57 6.49
CA GLU A 54 8.23 -9.96 5.63
C GLU A 54 8.96 -8.73 5.06
N ILE A 55 8.22 -7.75 4.55
CA ILE A 55 8.81 -6.52 3.99
C ILE A 55 9.48 -5.69 5.09
N GLU A 56 8.82 -5.49 6.23
CA GLU A 56 9.39 -4.76 7.38
C GLU A 56 10.70 -5.41 7.86
N ALA A 57 10.73 -6.75 7.96
CA ALA A 57 11.93 -7.47 8.34
C ALA A 57 13.06 -7.32 7.30
N ALA A 58 12.72 -7.32 6.01
CA ALA A 58 13.70 -7.20 4.93
C ALA A 58 14.37 -5.82 4.84
N VAL A 59 13.68 -4.76 5.25
CA VAL A 59 14.22 -3.39 5.24
C VAL A 59 14.87 -2.98 6.56
N SER A 60 14.64 -3.74 7.63
CA SER A 60 15.16 -3.43 8.97
C SER A 60 16.68 -3.42 9.02
N GLY A 61 17.26 -2.34 9.55
CA GLY A 61 18.71 -2.17 9.66
C GLY A 61 19.41 -1.86 8.33
N VAL A 62 18.65 -1.56 7.28
CA VAL A 62 19.16 -1.19 5.96
C VAL A 62 18.86 0.29 5.73
N ASP A 63 19.87 1.03 5.27
CA ASP A 63 19.70 2.39 4.74
C ASP A 63 18.93 2.31 3.41
N THR A 64 17.61 2.39 3.51
CA THR A 64 16.68 2.24 2.39
C THR A 64 15.43 3.06 2.60
N ALA A 65 14.69 3.31 1.51
CA ALA A 65 13.40 4.01 1.54
C ALA A 65 12.25 3.01 1.63
N LEU A 66 11.35 3.20 2.58
CA LEU A 66 10.10 2.46 2.72
C LEU A 66 8.92 3.42 2.58
N TYR A 67 8.03 3.13 1.64
CA TYR A 67 6.76 3.84 1.47
C TYR A 67 5.67 3.00 2.11
N VAL A 68 4.93 3.59 3.04
CA VAL A 68 3.84 2.89 3.74
C VAL A 68 2.52 3.63 3.63
N GLY A 69 1.45 2.86 3.50
CA GLY A 69 0.11 3.38 3.31
C GLY A 69 -0.80 3.02 4.45
N PHE A 70 -1.60 3.98 4.87
CA PHE A 70 -2.66 3.80 5.84
C PHE A 70 -3.95 4.42 5.31
N GLN A 71 -5.08 3.77 5.64
CA GLN A 71 -6.39 4.38 5.40
C GLN A 71 -6.57 5.66 6.24
N ARG A 72 -6.10 5.66 7.49
CA ARG A 72 -6.15 6.82 8.40
C ARG A 72 -4.92 6.92 9.28
N GLY A 73 -4.53 8.13 9.66
CA GLY A 73 -3.36 8.40 10.52
C GLY A 73 -3.42 7.70 11.89
N GLU A 74 -4.60 7.45 12.45
CA GLU A 74 -4.73 6.73 13.72
C GLU A 74 -4.26 5.26 13.62
N LYS A 75 -4.15 4.71 12.41
CA LYS A 75 -3.58 3.37 12.20
C LYS A 75 -2.08 3.33 12.43
N LEU A 76 -1.38 4.37 12.01
CA LEU A 76 0.05 4.50 12.27
C LEU A 76 0.32 4.56 13.78
N ASP A 77 -0.53 5.24 14.55
CA ASP A 77 -0.40 5.28 16.02
C ASP A 77 -0.40 3.87 16.66
N THR A 78 -1.13 2.91 16.07
CA THR A 78 -1.22 1.53 16.58
C THR A 78 -0.01 0.67 16.25
N GLU A 79 0.72 1.01 15.19
CA GLU A 79 1.93 0.30 14.73
C GLU A 79 3.21 1.09 15.04
N ARG A 80 3.10 2.14 15.85
CA ARG A 80 4.16 3.12 16.17
C ARG A 80 5.52 2.52 16.48
N ASP A 81 5.55 1.44 17.25
CA ASP A 81 6.79 0.90 17.79
C ASP A 81 7.59 0.23 16.67
N ILE A 82 6.93 -0.43 15.72
CA ILE A 82 7.56 -1.04 14.55
C ILE A 82 8.20 0.05 13.68
N TYR A 83 7.46 1.10 13.34
CA TYR A 83 7.99 2.16 12.48
C TYR A 83 9.07 2.99 13.16
N ARG A 84 8.96 3.23 14.48
CA ARG A 84 10.05 3.83 15.26
C ARG A 84 11.32 2.98 15.17
N ASP A 85 11.19 1.68 15.36
CA ASP A 85 12.35 0.78 15.38
C ASP A 85 13.00 0.68 13.98
N LEU A 86 12.21 0.73 12.90
CA LEU A 86 12.71 0.83 11.52
C LEU A 86 13.51 2.12 11.29
N VAL A 87 12.96 3.27 11.70
CA VAL A 87 13.66 4.56 11.57
C VAL A 87 14.94 4.59 12.39
N ALA A 88 14.90 4.08 13.63
CA ALA A 88 16.09 3.96 14.47
C ALA A 88 17.16 3.01 13.87
N GLY A 89 16.74 2.05 13.05
CA GLY A 89 17.61 1.16 12.27
C GLY A 89 18.18 1.78 10.99
N GLY A 90 17.81 3.01 10.64
CA GLY A 90 18.28 3.72 9.46
C GLY A 90 17.34 3.68 8.25
N THR A 91 16.16 3.06 8.36
CA THR A 91 15.17 3.06 7.29
C THR A 91 14.47 4.41 7.18
N HIS A 92 14.45 4.99 5.99
CA HIS A 92 13.71 6.22 5.69
C HIS A 92 12.24 5.90 5.38
N VAL A 93 11.35 6.18 6.34
CA VAL A 93 9.91 5.86 6.20
C VAL A 93 9.13 7.09 5.73
N THR A 94 8.47 7.00 4.57
CA THR A 94 7.45 7.96 4.13
C THR A 94 6.07 7.30 4.25
N ALA A 95 5.20 7.86 5.08
CA ALA A 95 3.88 7.34 5.38
C ALA A 95 2.78 8.21 4.76
N PHE A 96 1.76 7.59 4.20
CA PHE A 96 0.63 8.26 3.56
C PHE A 96 -0.68 7.85 4.23
N GLY A 97 -1.64 8.78 4.29
CA GLY A 97 -2.99 8.45 4.70
C GLY A 97 -3.86 9.66 5.00
N ALA A 98 -5.14 9.40 5.26
CA ALA A 98 -6.09 10.45 5.59
C ALA A 98 -5.93 10.92 7.04
N GLY A 99 -6.12 12.22 7.27
CA GLY A 99 -6.00 12.83 8.59
C GLY A 99 -4.54 12.98 9.06
N GLN A 100 -4.35 12.95 10.37
CA GLN A 100 -3.04 13.10 11.02
C GLN A 100 -2.86 12.02 12.08
N PRO A 101 -1.67 11.41 12.18
CA PRO A 101 -1.33 10.59 13.34
C PRO A 101 -1.35 11.46 14.59
N ARG A 102 -1.80 10.90 15.72
CA ARG A 102 -1.88 11.66 16.98
C ARG A 102 -0.55 11.70 17.69
N LEU A 103 0.31 10.72 17.44
CA LEU A 103 1.62 10.61 18.04
C LEU A 103 2.68 11.12 17.07
N ALA A 104 3.59 11.95 17.59
CA ALA A 104 4.76 12.37 16.84
C ALA A 104 5.66 11.14 16.60
N LEU A 105 5.95 10.88 15.33
CA LEU A 105 6.85 9.85 14.86
C LEU A 105 7.86 10.50 13.90
N GLU A 106 9.09 10.00 13.89
CA GLU A 106 10.15 10.44 12.97
C GLU A 106 9.95 9.83 11.56
N VAL A 107 8.73 9.91 11.05
CA VAL A 107 8.37 9.47 9.69
C VAL A 107 7.91 10.68 8.89
N ASP A 108 8.17 10.66 7.58
CA ASP A 108 7.64 11.68 6.67
C ASP A 108 6.16 11.41 6.41
N TRP A 109 5.26 12.09 7.13
CA TRP A 109 3.81 11.94 6.94
C TRP A 109 3.31 12.82 5.78
N VAL A 110 2.68 12.20 4.79
CA VAL A 110 2.04 12.86 3.64
C VAL A 110 0.51 12.74 3.80
N PRO A 111 -0.19 13.85 4.09
CA PRO A 111 -1.64 13.83 4.27
C PRO A 111 -2.35 13.62 2.92
N LEU A 112 -3.39 12.81 2.93
CA LEU A 112 -4.26 12.55 1.78
C LEU A 112 -5.72 12.86 2.09
N GLU A 113 -6.52 13.06 1.05
CA GLU A 113 -7.98 12.99 1.16
C GLU A 113 -8.40 11.51 1.35
N GLU A 114 -9.48 11.29 2.11
CA GLU A 114 -9.99 9.95 2.35
C GLU A 114 -10.64 9.40 1.07
N ASP A 115 -10.12 8.27 0.59
CA ASP A 115 -10.60 7.62 -0.61
C ASP A 115 -10.39 6.09 -0.56
N PRO A 116 -11.45 5.29 -0.32
CA PRO A 116 -11.34 3.83 -0.18
C PRO A 116 -11.08 3.10 -1.50
N LEU A 117 -11.02 3.82 -2.63
CA LEU A 117 -10.73 3.26 -3.94
C LEU A 117 -9.32 3.61 -4.43
N ALA A 118 -8.71 4.67 -3.92
CA ALA A 118 -7.39 5.14 -4.33
C ALA A 118 -6.28 4.36 -3.62
N LEU A 119 -5.30 3.86 -4.38
CA LEU A 119 -4.19 3.04 -3.89
C LEU A 119 -3.39 3.77 -2.81
N GLU A 120 -3.14 5.07 -3.01
CA GLU A 120 -2.39 5.93 -2.10
C GLU A 120 -3.04 6.04 -0.70
N ASN A 121 -4.34 5.77 -0.58
CA ASN A 121 -5.06 5.74 0.70
C ASN A 121 -5.40 4.32 1.18
N GLN A 122 -4.63 3.31 0.75
CA GLN A 122 -4.79 1.93 1.20
C GLN A 122 -3.64 1.43 2.06
N TRP A 123 -3.76 0.21 2.56
CA TRP A 123 -2.69 -0.49 3.25
C TRP A 123 -1.65 -0.97 2.24
N TYR A 124 -0.44 -0.42 2.28
CA TYR A 124 0.64 -0.85 1.41
C TYR A 124 2.00 -0.73 2.06
N LEU A 125 2.95 -1.50 1.56
CA LEU A 125 4.39 -1.35 1.84
C LEU A 125 5.13 -1.51 0.52
N LEU A 126 5.94 -0.51 0.17
CA LEU A 126 6.76 -0.53 -1.03
C LEU A 126 8.20 -0.16 -0.72
N THR A 127 9.12 -0.87 -1.34
CA THR A 127 10.52 -0.49 -1.38
C THR A 127 11.13 -0.91 -2.71
N SER A 128 12.11 -0.16 -3.19
CA SER A 128 12.94 -0.54 -4.34
C SER A 128 14.23 -1.27 -3.94
N SER A 129 14.55 -1.33 -2.64
CA SER A 129 15.80 -1.85 -2.07
C SER A 129 15.59 -2.44 -0.67
N PRO A 130 16.25 -3.55 -0.28
CA PRO A 130 17.30 -4.27 -1.03
C PRO A 130 16.79 -5.06 -2.24
N GLU A 131 15.52 -5.45 -2.22
CA GLU A 131 14.83 -6.07 -3.36
C GLU A 131 13.53 -5.30 -3.65
N PRO A 132 13.20 -5.02 -4.93
CA PRO A 132 11.95 -4.37 -5.27
C PRO A 132 10.75 -5.21 -4.83
N VAL A 133 9.88 -4.63 -4.03
CA VAL A 133 8.63 -5.26 -3.61
C VAL A 133 7.55 -4.21 -3.39
N ALA A 134 6.34 -4.52 -3.86
CA ALA A 134 5.14 -3.76 -3.59
C ALA A 134 4.06 -4.70 -3.07
N PHE A 135 3.65 -4.50 -1.83
CA PHE A 135 2.43 -5.06 -1.27
C PHE A 135 1.36 -3.96 -1.24
N VAL A 136 0.15 -4.26 -1.71
CA VAL A 136 -1.02 -3.37 -1.64
C VAL A 136 -2.26 -4.18 -1.29
N GLY A 137 -2.97 -3.80 -0.23
CA GLY A 137 -4.20 -4.41 0.25
C GLY A 137 -5.34 -3.40 0.35
N PHE A 138 -6.45 -3.70 -0.32
CA PHE A 138 -7.69 -2.95 -0.26
C PHE A 138 -8.65 -3.62 0.71
N GLU A 139 -9.33 -2.82 1.52
CA GLU A 139 -10.47 -3.32 2.26
C GLU A 139 -11.67 -3.46 1.31
N THR A 140 -12.21 -4.68 1.23
CA THR A 140 -13.34 -5.04 0.35
C THR A 140 -14.62 -5.29 1.13
N SER A 141 -14.60 -5.00 2.43
CA SER A 141 -15.76 -5.15 3.29
C SER A 141 -16.89 -4.19 2.83
N PRO A 142 -18.16 -4.58 3.04
CA PRO A 142 -19.26 -3.64 2.89
C PRO A 142 -19.09 -2.43 3.80
N GLU A 143 -19.56 -1.27 3.35
CA GLU A 143 -19.77 -0.15 4.27
C GLU A 143 -20.69 -0.59 5.44
N PRO A 144 -20.47 -0.12 6.68
CA PRO A 144 -19.57 0.95 7.12
C PRO A 144 -18.22 0.45 7.69
N LEU A 145 -17.82 -0.79 7.44
CA LEU A 145 -16.63 -1.37 8.10
C LEU A 145 -15.31 -0.79 7.60
N GLN A 146 -15.31 -0.24 6.38
CA GLN A 146 -14.16 0.41 5.76
C GLN A 146 -13.53 1.43 6.71
N SER A 147 -12.21 1.33 6.90
CA SER A 147 -11.39 2.23 7.74
C SER A 147 -11.58 2.15 9.28
N THR A 148 -12.47 1.30 9.81
CA THR A 148 -12.72 1.17 11.26
C THR A 148 -12.28 -0.20 11.82
N GLY A 149 -11.81 -0.34 13.06
CA GLY A 149 -11.45 -1.68 13.61
C GLY A 149 -10.18 -2.32 13.00
N ARG A 150 -9.75 -3.49 13.47
CA ARG A 150 -8.50 -4.19 13.08
C ARG A 150 -8.68 -5.02 11.80
N ALA A 151 -7.62 -5.24 11.05
CA ALA A 151 -7.68 -5.97 9.77
C ALA A 151 -8.35 -7.36 9.87
N GLY A 152 -8.14 -8.08 10.98
CA GLY A 152 -8.73 -9.40 11.24
C GLY A 152 -10.07 -9.39 11.98
N ASP A 153 -10.71 -8.24 12.16
CA ASP A 153 -12.02 -8.19 12.83
C ASP A 153 -13.09 -8.94 12.00
N PRO A 154 -14.00 -9.69 12.63
CA PRO A 154 -15.05 -10.41 11.91
C PRO A 154 -15.87 -9.50 10.99
N GLY A 155 -16.07 -9.92 9.74
CA GLY A 155 -16.81 -9.15 8.74
C GLY A 155 -15.93 -8.24 7.88
N LYS A 156 -14.66 -8.04 8.24
CA LYS A 156 -13.69 -7.42 7.34
C LYS A 156 -13.17 -8.42 6.32
N THR A 157 -13.20 -7.99 5.06
CA THR A 157 -12.65 -8.72 3.93
C THR A 157 -11.61 -7.83 3.25
N TRP A 158 -10.63 -8.48 2.65
CA TRP A 158 -9.49 -7.83 2.03
C TRP A 158 -9.15 -8.49 0.72
N GLU A 159 -8.74 -7.69 -0.25
CA GLU A 159 -8.16 -8.19 -1.49
C GLU A 159 -7.01 -7.29 -1.92
N GLY A 160 -5.95 -7.88 -2.45
CA GLY A 160 -4.75 -7.14 -2.78
C GLY A 160 -3.79 -7.95 -3.62
N PHE A 161 -2.56 -7.46 -3.70
CA PHE A 161 -1.49 -8.15 -4.38
C PHE A 161 -0.15 -7.88 -3.71
N VAL A 162 0.80 -8.76 -3.97
CA VAL A 162 2.22 -8.48 -3.82
C VAL A 162 2.91 -8.69 -5.15
N SER A 163 3.84 -7.81 -5.49
CA SER A 163 4.61 -7.85 -6.73
C SER A 163 6.08 -7.58 -6.47
N GLY A 164 6.95 -8.42 -7.03
CA GLY A 164 8.38 -8.15 -7.16
C GLY A 164 8.78 -7.56 -8.51
N ASP A 165 7.83 -7.24 -9.41
CA ASP A 165 8.18 -6.65 -10.69
C ASP A 165 8.63 -5.21 -10.49
N LYS A 166 9.93 -4.98 -10.68
CA LYS A 166 10.56 -3.68 -10.51
C LYS A 166 9.83 -2.55 -11.25
N ARG A 167 9.29 -2.79 -12.44
CA ARG A 167 8.62 -1.74 -13.23
C ARG A 167 7.33 -1.26 -12.55
N LEU A 168 6.58 -2.19 -11.95
CA LEU A 168 5.38 -1.84 -11.20
C LEU A 168 5.74 -1.12 -9.90
N VAL A 169 6.73 -1.64 -9.16
CA VAL A 169 7.24 -1.01 -7.93
C VAL A 169 7.66 0.44 -8.21
N ASP A 170 8.50 0.65 -9.25
CA ASP A 170 8.98 1.97 -9.63
C ASP A 170 7.83 2.90 -10.04
N ALA A 171 6.86 2.41 -10.81
CA ALA A 171 5.71 3.21 -11.26
C ALA A 171 4.81 3.65 -10.10
N ILE A 172 4.60 2.80 -9.08
CA ILE A 172 3.85 3.18 -7.89
C ILE A 172 4.65 4.18 -7.06
N ILE A 173 5.95 3.94 -6.83
CA ILE A 173 6.82 4.88 -6.09
C ILE A 173 6.82 6.26 -6.78
N GLU A 174 6.96 6.31 -8.11
CA GLU A 174 6.91 7.56 -8.87
C GLU A 174 5.58 8.30 -8.69
N HIS A 175 4.47 7.57 -8.58
CA HIS A 175 3.18 8.15 -8.28
C HIS A 175 3.12 8.74 -6.86
N LEU A 176 3.60 8.01 -5.86
CA LEU A 176 3.63 8.45 -4.46
C LEU A 176 4.55 9.67 -4.27
N GLU A 177 5.70 9.71 -4.93
CA GLU A 177 6.60 10.87 -4.90
C GLU A 177 5.97 12.13 -5.51
N ARG A 178 5.18 11.98 -6.58
CA ARG A 178 4.42 13.12 -7.12
C ARG A 178 3.36 13.63 -6.14
N LEU A 179 2.71 12.75 -5.39
CA LEU A 179 1.77 13.15 -4.34
C LEU A 179 2.50 13.86 -3.20
N LYS A 180 3.62 13.32 -2.74
CA LYS A 180 4.48 13.95 -1.72
C LYS A 180 4.92 15.36 -2.13
N ALA A 181 5.32 15.55 -3.39
CA ALA A 181 5.74 16.85 -3.90
C ALA A 181 4.59 17.88 -4.07
N ALA A 182 3.33 17.42 -4.05
CA ALA A 182 2.14 18.25 -4.19
C ALA A 182 1.45 18.59 -2.86
N ALA A 183 1.83 17.91 -1.77
CA ALA A 183 1.31 18.12 -0.41
C ALA A 183 2.02 19.28 0.29
#